data_AF-A0A437M1M2-F1
#
_entry.id   AF-A0A437M1M2-F1
#
_cell.length_a   1.000
_cell.length_b   1.000
_cell.length_c   1.000
_cell.angle_alpha   90.00
_cell.angle_beta   90.00
_cell.angle_gamma   90.00
#
_symmetry.space_group_name_H-M   'P 1'
#
loop_
_entity.id
_entity.type
_entity.pdbx_description
1 polymer ?
#
loop_
_entity_poly.entity_id
_entity_poly.type
_entity_poly.pdbx_seq_one_letter_code
_entity_poly.pdbx_strand_id
1 'polypeptide(L)'
;MERAPSPDQHMAAARRRLGHLAALDSSTDEAERKIRDAAMKRLAVVDEDLAKARPRAILHDGAGDAYLALTSERARLLNVIDRANTLLGSADEASP
;
A
#
# COMPACT_ATOMS: atom_id res chain seq x y z
N MET A 1 2.14 -48.45 16.58
CA MET A 1 2.67 -48.26 15.22
C MET A 1 1.83 -47.19 14.55
N GLU A 2 2.28 -45.93 14.56
CA GLU A 2 1.66 -44.89 13.73
C GLU A 2 1.94 -45.22 12.26
N ARG A 3 0.87 -45.43 11.47
CA ARG A 3 0.98 -45.57 10.02
C ARG A 3 1.43 -44.22 9.48
N ALA A 4 2.58 -44.19 8.81
CA ALA A 4 3.03 -43.01 8.08
C ALA A 4 1.92 -42.56 7.10
N PRO A 5 1.67 -41.24 6.98
CA PRO A 5 0.63 -40.73 6.10
C PRO A 5 0.86 -41.19 4.65
N SER A 6 -0.23 -41.52 3.94
CA SER A 6 -0.11 -41.94 2.54
C SER A 6 0.35 -40.77 1.65
N PRO A 7 0.99 -41.03 0.51
CA PRO A 7 1.37 -39.99 -0.46
C PRO A 7 0.21 -39.04 -0.82
N ASP A 8 -1.03 -39.57 -0.89
CA ASP A 8 -2.24 -38.79 -1.15
C ASP A 8 -2.59 -37.83 0.00
N GLN A 9 -2.34 -38.25 1.24
CA GLN A 9 -2.54 -37.41 2.43
C GLN A 9 -1.50 -36.27 2.47
N HIS A 10 -0.25 -36.55 2.06
CA HIS A 10 0.78 -35.52 1.91
C HIS A 10 0.42 -34.51 0.81
N MET A 11 -0.05 -34.96 -0.36
CA MET A 11 -0.49 -34.08 -1.43
C MET A 11 -1.71 -33.25 -1.05
N ALA A 12 -2.69 -33.83 -0.35
CA ALA A 12 -3.85 -33.09 0.13
C ALA A 12 -3.48 -32.01 1.15
N ALA A 13 -2.55 -32.30 2.07
CA ALA A 13 -2.05 -31.32 3.03
C ALA A 13 -1.27 -30.19 2.35
N ALA A 14 -0.42 -30.52 1.36
CA ALA A 14 0.31 -29.54 0.57
C ALA A 14 -0.62 -28.60 -0.20
N ARG A 15 -1.65 -29.15 -0.89
CA ARG A 15 -2.66 -28.34 -1.61
C ARG A 15 -3.41 -27.39 -0.68
N ARG A 16 -3.81 -27.82 0.52
CA ARG A 16 -4.47 -26.94 1.49
C ARG A 16 -3.55 -25.81 1.94
N ARG A 17 -2.27 -26.11 2.17
CA ARG A 17 -1.28 -25.10 2.59
C ARG A 17 -1.02 -24.08 1.49
N LEU A 18 -0.90 -24.53 0.24
CA LEU A 18 -0.79 -23.64 -0.93
C LEU A 18 -2.05 -22.77 -1.10
N GLY A 19 -3.24 -23.34 -0.95
CA GLY A 19 -4.49 -22.58 -0.99
C GLY A 19 -4.59 -21.52 0.11
N HIS A 20 -4.10 -21.81 1.31
CA HIS A 20 -4.05 -20.84 2.40
C HIS A 20 -3.05 -19.71 2.12
N LEU A 21 -1.88 -20.03 1.57
CA LEU A 21 -0.88 -19.02 1.18
C LEU A 21 -1.41 -18.10 0.08
N ALA A 22 -2.06 -18.64 -0.94
CA ALA A 22 -2.68 -17.85 -2.01
C ALA A 22 -3.79 -16.93 -1.47
N ALA A 23 -4.58 -17.38 -0.49
CA ALA A 23 -5.60 -16.55 0.15
C ALA A 23 -5.00 -15.40 0.99
N LEU A 24 -3.89 -15.65 1.70
CA LEU A 24 -3.13 -14.63 2.43
C LEU A 24 -2.53 -13.58 1.48
N ASP A 25 -2.01 -14.03 0.35
CA ASP A 25 -1.43 -13.17 -0.68
C ASP A 25 -2.49 -12.24 -1.28
N SER A 26 -3.63 -12.80 -1.71
CA SER A 26 -4.76 -12.03 -2.22
C SER A 26 -5.31 -11.02 -1.21
N SER A 27 -5.36 -11.38 0.08
CA SER A 27 -5.77 -10.46 1.14
C SER A 27 -4.77 -9.30 1.34
N THR A 28 -3.49 -9.55 1.09
CA THR A 28 -2.43 -8.55 1.20
C THR A 28 -2.53 -7.57 0.03
N ASP A 29 -2.72 -8.06 -1.18
CA ASP A 29 -2.94 -7.22 -2.38
C ASP A 29 -4.17 -6.32 -2.24
N GLU A 30 -5.28 -6.84 -1.71
CA GLU A 30 -6.48 -6.04 -1.49
C GLU A 30 -6.22 -4.92 -0.46
N ALA A 31 -5.46 -5.21 0.59
CA ALA A 31 -5.08 -4.21 1.59
C ALA A 31 -4.18 -3.12 0.98
N GLU A 32 -3.18 -3.51 0.18
CA GLU A 32 -2.29 -2.56 -0.50
C GLU A 32 -3.04 -1.67 -1.50
N ARG A 33 -4.01 -2.22 -2.26
CA ARG A 33 -4.89 -1.41 -3.12
C ARG A 33 -5.68 -0.39 -2.31
N LYS A 34 -6.24 -0.76 -1.17
CA LYS A 34 -6.98 0.16 -0.28
C LYS A 34 -6.07 1.26 0.27
N ILE A 35 -4.85 0.92 0.68
CA ILE A 35 -3.85 1.89 1.17
C ILE A 35 -3.49 2.89 0.07
N ARG A 36 -3.17 2.39 -1.14
CA ARG A 36 -2.87 3.23 -2.29
C ARG A 36 -4.01 4.18 -2.62
N ASP A 37 -5.24 3.66 -2.71
CA ASP A 37 -6.41 4.46 -3.08
C ASP A 37 -6.72 5.53 -2.01
N ALA A 38 -6.56 5.21 -0.73
CA ALA A 38 -6.68 6.18 0.35
C ALA A 38 -5.58 7.26 0.28
N ALA A 39 -4.34 6.87 0.02
CA ALA A 39 -3.22 7.79 -0.13
C ALA A 39 -3.40 8.72 -1.34
N MET A 40 -3.88 8.21 -2.48
CA MET A 40 -4.19 9.02 -3.67
C MET A 40 -5.30 10.04 -3.39
N LYS A 41 -6.37 9.63 -2.72
CA LYS A 41 -7.46 10.55 -2.32
C LYS A 41 -6.93 11.66 -1.41
N ARG A 42 -6.11 11.31 -0.42
CA ARG A 42 -5.51 12.30 0.49
C ARG A 42 -4.53 13.22 -0.24
N LEU A 43 -3.73 12.69 -1.17
CA LEU A 43 -2.78 13.45 -1.97
C LEU A 43 -3.49 14.54 -2.80
N ALA A 44 -4.62 14.21 -3.43
CA ALA A 44 -5.41 15.19 -4.18
C ALA A 44 -5.85 16.37 -3.29
N VAL A 45 -6.32 16.09 -2.07
CA VAL A 45 -6.71 17.13 -1.10
C VAL A 45 -5.49 17.96 -0.68
N VAL A 46 -4.36 17.32 -0.39
CA VAL A 46 -3.12 18.03 0.01
C VAL A 46 -2.59 18.91 -1.12
N ASP A 47 -2.68 18.47 -2.38
CA ASP A 47 -2.27 19.27 -3.53
C ASP A 47 -3.16 20.52 -3.70
N GLU A 48 -4.48 20.39 -3.48
CA GLU A 48 -5.39 21.54 -3.46
C GLU A 48 -5.08 22.50 -2.31
N ASP A 49 -4.80 21.98 -1.11
CA ASP A 49 -4.47 22.79 0.07
C ASP A 49 -3.13 23.50 -0.11
N LEU A 50 -2.14 22.84 -0.72
CA LEU A 50 -0.86 23.44 -1.08
C LEU A 50 -1.03 24.60 -2.08
N ALA A 51 -1.89 24.44 -3.09
CA ALA A 51 -2.16 25.49 -4.05
C ALA A 51 -2.72 26.75 -3.38
N LYS A 52 -3.57 26.59 -2.35
CA LYS A 52 -4.13 27.68 -1.55
C LYS A 52 -3.13 28.25 -0.54
N ALA A 53 -2.30 27.40 0.06
CA ALA A 53 -1.34 27.79 1.09
C ALA A 53 -0.11 28.50 0.52
N ARG A 54 0.33 28.15 -0.70
CA ARG A 54 1.52 28.71 -1.34
C ARG A 54 1.55 30.25 -1.42
N PRO A 55 0.52 30.95 -1.94
CA PRO A 55 0.52 32.41 -1.95
C PRO A 55 0.51 33.00 -0.54
N ARG A 56 -0.16 32.34 0.42
CA ARG A 56 -0.21 32.81 1.82
C ARG A 56 1.15 32.70 2.52
N ALA A 57 1.89 31.62 2.27
CA ALA A 57 3.22 31.39 2.83
C ALA A 57 4.27 32.40 2.34
N ILE A 58 4.06 32.99 1.16
CA ILE A 58 4.94 34.04 0.59
C ILE A 58 4.59 35.42 1.15
N LEU A 59 3.29 35.69 1.40
CA LEU A 59 2.77 37.03 1.69
C LEU A 59 2.55 37.30 3.18
N HIS A 60 2.49 36.27 4.04
CA HIS A 60 2.18 36.41 5.46
C HIS A 60 3.20 35.70 6.34
N ASP A 61 3.81 36.47 7.25
CA ASP A 61 4.65 35.92 8.31
C ASP A 61 3.83 34.96 9.19
N GLY A 62 4.32 33.74 9.35
CA GLY A 62 3.67 32.68 10.14
C GLY A 62 2.84 31.67 9.35
N ALA A 63 2.59 31.87 8.05
CA ALA A 63 1.91 30.88 7.20
C ALA A 63 2.84 29.77 6.65
N GLY A 64 4.16 29.89 6.89
CA GLY A 64 5.18 28.96 6.40
C GLY A 64 5.08 27.56 7.01
N ASP A 65 4.74 27.44 8.28
CA ASP A 65 4.70 26.15 8.99
C ASP A 65 3.60 25.23 8.44
N ALA A 66 2.43 25.78 8.14
CA ALA A 66 1.33 25.04 7.53
C ALA A 66 1.70 24.55 6.12
N TYR A 67 2.37 25.41 5.33
CA TYR A 67 2.86 25.04 4.00
C TYR A 67 3.94 23.95 4.06
N LEU A 68 4.86 24.03 5.03
CA LEU A 68 5.91 23.03 5.25
C LEU A 68 5.32 21.69 5.70
N ALA A 69 4.31 21.71 6.58
CA ALA A 69 3.60 20.52 7.02
C ALA A 69 2.90 19.81 5.85
N LEU A 70 2.18 20.57 5.00
CA LEU A 70 1.54 20.03 3.81
C LEU A 70 2.55 19.47 2.79
N THR A 71 3.69 20.16 2.61
CA THR A 71 4.77 19.68 1.72
C THR A 71 5.36 18.37 2.23
N SER A 72 5.57 18.26 3.54
CA SER A 72 6.07 17.04 4.19
C SER A 72 5.07 15.89 4.08
N GLU A 73 3.77 16.19 4.25
CA GLU A 73 2.70 15.22 4.08
C GLU A 73 2.64 14.71 2.63
N ARG A 74 2.70 15.62 1.64
CA ARG A 74 2.76 15.26 0.22
C ARG A 74 3.88 14.29 -0.09
N ALA A 75 5.09 14.54 0.41
CA ALA A 75 6.23 13.66 0.21
C ALA A 75 6.00 12.26 0.80
N ARG A 76 5.43 12.18 2.01
CA ARG A 76 5.07 10.90 2.64
C ARG A 76 4.03 10.13 1.82
N LEU A 77 2.99 10.81 1.33
CA LEU A 77 1.94 10.18 0.53
C LEU A 77 2.49 9.61 -0.79
N LEU A 78 3.37 10.34 -1.46
CA LEU A 78 4.03 9.85 -2.67
C LEU A 78 4.86 8.59 -2.40
N ASN A 79 5.61 8.55 -1.29
CA ASN A 79 6.36 7.36 -0.89
C ASN A 79 5.44 6.16 -0.58
N VAL A 80 4.29 6.39 0.06
CA VAL A 80 3.31 5.33 0.33
C VAL A 80 2.74 4.78 -0.97
N ILE A 81 2.38 5.65 -1.92
CA ILE A 81 1.86 5.25 -3.23
C ILE A 81 2.91 4.46 -4.02
N ASP A 82 4.15 4.93 -4.05
CA ASP A 82 5.25 4.25 -4.74
C ASP A 82 5.54 2.87 -4.15
N ARG A 83 5.52 2.78 -2.81
CA ARG A 83 5.70 1.50 -2.11
C ARG A 83 4.57 0.53 -2.41
N ALA A 84 3.31 0.97 -2.36
CA ALA A 84 2.15 0.14 -2.67
C ALA A 84 2.19 -0.33 -4.14
N ASN A 85 2.56 0.55 -5.08
CA ASN A 85 2.73 0.19 -6.49
C ASN A 85 3.84 -0.84 -6.69
N THR A 86 4.97 -0.72 -5.97
CA THR A 86 6.05 -1.71 -6.03
C THR A 86 5.57 -3.07 -5.55
N LEU A 87 4.83 -3.13 -4.43
CA LEU A 87 4.31 -4.39 -3.89
C LEU A 87 3.31 -5.04 -4.85
N LEU A 88 2.35 -4.26 -5.36
CA LEU A 88 1.35 -4.74 -6.32
C LEU A 88 1.96 -5.14 -7.67
N GLY A 89 2.98 -4.42 -8.14
CA GLY A 89 3.70 -4.75 -9.38
C GLY A 89 4.56 -6.01 -9.25
N SER A 90 5.18 -6.22 -8.08
CA SER A 90 5.92 -7.45 -7.80
C SER A 90 5.01 -8.69 -7.66
N ALA A 91 3.74 -8.50 -7.27
CA ALA A 91 2.75 -9.57 -7.20
C ALA A 91 2.29 -10.02 -8.61
N ASP A 92 2.14 -9.07 -9.55
CA ASP A 92 1.77 -9.38 -10.95
C ASP A 92 2.87 -10.20 -11.67
N GLU A 93 4.16 -9.97 -11.37
CA GLU A 93 5.27 -10.75 -11.95
C GLU A 93 5.43 -12.16 -11.33
N ALA A 94 4.87 -12.39 -10.14
CA ALA A 94 4.93 -13.68 -9.45
C ALA A 94 3.80 -14.65 -9.83
N SER A 95 2.85 -14.22 -10.68
CA SER A 95 1.77 -15.06 -11.24
C SER A 95 2.14 -15.58 -12.64
N PRO A 96 2.47 -16.88 -12.80
CA PRO A 96 2.67 -17.52 -14.11
C PRO A 96 1.36 -17.85 -14.85
#